data_AF-A0A060QCR5-F1
#
_entry.id   AF-A0A060QCR5-F1
#
_cell.length_a   1.000
_cell.length_b   1.000
_cell.length_c   1.000
_cell.angle_alpha   90.00
_cell.angle_beta   90.00
_cell.angle_gamma   90.00
#
_symmetry.space_group_name_H-M   'P 1'
#
loop_
_entity.id
_entity.type
_entity.pdbx_description
1 polymer ?
#
loop_
_entity_poly.entity_id
_entity_poly.type
_entity_poly.pdbx_seq_one_letter_code
_entity_poly.pdbx_strand_id
1 'polypeptide(L)'
;MIPDYAKARQARRAHYDEATLHAILDTGLVGHVGFVADERPMVIPMAYARIGSTLYLHGASKTRIMALDGQKLCLTVTQLTGIVVARSSFHHSVNYRSAVVHGTARKVLAEEHQLALDAITDHLLPGRSGEVRAT
;
A
#
# COMPACT_ATOMS: atom_id res chain seq x y z
N MET A 1 -10.91 -14.44 11.25
CA MET A 1 -9.89 -14.41 12.32
C MET A 1 -8.64 -13.77 11.75
N ILE A 2 -8.02 -12.81 12.45
CA ILE A 2 -6.79 -12.14 11.98
C ILE A 2 -5.60 -13.09 12.18
N PRO A 3 -4.79 -13.37 11.15
CA PRO A 3 -3.63 -14.26 11.28
C PRO A 3 -2.55 -13.64 12.18
N ASP A 4 -1.76 -14.49 12.85
CA ASP A 4 -0.79 -14.03 13.85
C ASP A 4 0.23 -13.03 13.30
N TYR A 5 0.68 -13.22 12.05
CA TYR A 5 1.61 -12.30 11.40
C TYR A 5 1.03 -10.90 11.13
N ALA A 6 -0.30 -10.73 11.18
CA ALA A 6 -0.99 -9.47 10.93
C ALA A 6 -1.48 -8.78 12.21
N LYS A 7 -1.25 -9.38 13.39
CA LYS A 7 -1.67 -8.79 14.67
C LYS A 7 -0.73 -7.68 15.09
N ALA A 8 -1.27 -6.49 15.32
CA ALA A 8 -0.50 -5.36 15.82
C ALA A 8 -0.13 -5.56 17.31
N ARG A 9 1.11 -5.20 17.68
CA ARG A 9 1.60 -5.28 19.07
C ARG A 9 0.74 -4.47 20.05
N GLN A 10 0.27 -3.29 19.65
CA GLN A 10 -0.55 -2.41 20.47
C GLN A 10 -2.03 -2.60 20.13
N ALA A 11 -2.65 -3.64 20.68
CA ALA A 11 -4.02 -4.04 20.33
C ALA A 11 -5.06 -2.91 20.50
N ARG A 12 -4.89 -2.02 21.48
CA ARG A 12 -5.81 -0.88 21.72
C ARG A 12 -5.80 0.17 20.60
N ARG A 13 -4.78 0.18 19.75
CA ARG A 13 -4.63 1.10 18.61
C ARG A 13 -4.84 0.38 17.27
N ALA A 14 -5.18 -0.92 17.31
CA ALA A 14 -5.34 -1.75 16.12
C ALA A 14 -6.79 -1.72 15.66
N HIS A 15 -6.98 -1.35 14.40
CA HIS A 15 -8.27 -1.39 13.72
C HIS A 15 -8.14 -2.36 12.54
N TYR A 16 -9.17 -3.20 12.35
CA TYR A 16 -9.18 -4.25 11.33
C TYR A 16 -10.40 -4.16 10.41
N ASP A 17 -11.27 -3.17 10.62
CA ASP A 17 -12.40 -2.90 9.73
C ASP A 17 -11.94 -2.26 8.42
N GLU A 18 -12.64 -2.59 7.33
CA GLU A 18 -12.33 -2.09 5.99
C GLU A 18 -12.43 -0.57 5.90
N ALA A 19 -13.37 0.06 6.61
CA ALA A 19 -13.57 1.50 6.57
C ALA A 19 -12.32 2.26 7.02
N THR A 20 -11.71 1.84 8.14
CA THR A 20 -10.47 2.44 8.64
C THR A 20 -9.30 2.19 7.69
N LEU A 21 -9.19 0.97 7.13
CA LEU A 21 -8.13 0.64 6.16
C LEU A 21 -8.26 1.48 4.88
N HIS A 22 -9.46 1.53 4.30
CA HIS A 22 -9.75 2.30 3.08
C HIS A 22 -9.46 3.78 3.30
N ALA A 23 -9.88 4.38 4.42
CA ALA A 23 -9.60 5.79 4.68
C ALA A 23 -8.09 6.14 4.68
N ILE A 24 -7.25 5.22 5.15
CA ILE A 24 -5.78 5.39 5.12
C ILE A 24 -5.24 5.18 3.70
N LEU A 25 -5.68 4.10 3.03
CA LEU A 25 -5.23 3.76 1.68
C LEU A 25 -5.66 4.82 0.64
N ASP A 26 -6.84 5.40 0.79
CA ASP A 26 -7.41 6.36 -0.17
C ASP A 26 -6.77 7.75 -0.02
N THR A 27 -6.08 8.03 1.09
CA THR A 27 -5.38 9.29 1.33
C THR A 27 -3.86 9.15 1.25
N GLY A 28 -3.33 7.93 1.17
CA GLY A 28 -1.90 7.65 1.03
C GLY A 28 -1.49 7.58 -0.44
N LEU A 29 -0.50 8.37 -0.85
CA LEU A 29 -0.05 8.38 -2.26
C LEU A 29 1.13 7.41 -2.51
N VAL A 30 1.83 7.00 -1.46
CA VAL A 30 3.01 6.14 -1.53
C VAL A 30 2.83 4.94 -0.60
N GLY A 31 2.90 3.74 -1.18
CA GLY A 31 2.97 2.49 -0.46
C GLY A 31 4.40 1.92 -0.50
N HIS A 32 4.85 1.36 0.62
CA HIS A 32 6.11 0.62 0.70
C HIS A 32 5.79 -0.86 0.49
N VAL A 33 6.23 -1.41 -0.64
CA VAL A 33 5.95 -2.79 -1.04
C VAL A 33 7.11 -3.68 -0.60
N GLY A 34 6.84 -4.51 0.40
CA GLY A 34 7.73 -5.52 0.93
C GLY A 34 7.51 -6.89 0.29
N PHE A 35 8.58 -7.54 -0.16
CA PHE A 35 8.54 -8.89 -0.73
C PHE A 35 9.91 -9.56 -0.60
N VAL A 36 9.99 -10.86 -0.92
CA VAL A 36 11.26 -11.59 -1.00
C VAL A 36 11.61 -11.81 -2.48
N ALA A 37 12.82 -11.46 -2.88
CA ALA A 37 13.37 -11.77 -4.19
C ALA A 37 14.87 -12.03 -4.04
N ASP A 38 15.39 -12.99 -4.81
CA ASP A 38 16.80 -13.42 -4.73
C ASP A 38 17.23 -13.76 -3.29
N GLU A 39 16.35 -14.47 -2.55
CA GLU A 39 16.53 -14.82 -1.12
C GLU A 39 16.78 -13.61 -0.18
N ARG A 40 16.37 -12.40 -0.60
CA ARG A 40 16.56 -11.17 0.16
C ARG A 40 15.23 -10.45 0.41
N PRO A 41 15.04 -9.87 1.61
CA PRO A 41 13.91 -8.98 1.84
C PRO A 41 14.12 -7.68 1.08
N MET A 42 13.12 -7.29 0.31
CA MET A 42 13.08 -6.04 -0.44
C MET A 42 11.97 -5.16 0.11
N VAL A 43 12.18 -3.84 0.10
CA VAL A 43 11.13 -2.84 0.32
C VAL A 43 11.34 -1.72 -0.69
N ILE A 44 10.34 -1.46 -1.53
CA ILE A 44 10.39 -0.39 -2.53
C ILE A 44 9.18 0.55 -2.39
N PRO A 45 9.36 1.87 -2.49
CA PRO A 45 8.26 2.81 -2.52
C PRO A 45 7.59 2.81 -3.91
N MET A 46 6.26 2.81 -3.95
CA MET A 46 5.47 2.81 -5.18
C MET A 46 4.21 3.66 -5.04
N ALA A 47 3.80 4.29 -6.14
CA ALA A 47 2.41 4.71 -6.31
C ALA A 47 1.52 3.47 -6.44
N TYR A 48 0.29 3.59 -5.98
CA TYR A 48 -0.70 2.53 -6.03
C TYR A 48 -2.09 3.13 -6.19
N ALA A 49 -3.08 2.28 -6.44
CA ALA A 49 -4.48 2.63 -6.27
C ALA A 49 -5.26 1.47 -5.69
N ARG A 50 -6.45 1.77 -5.17
CA ARG A 50 -7.40 0.79 -4.68
C ARG A 50 -8.67 0.84 -5.54
N ILE A 51 -9.17 -0.34 -5.92
CA ILE A 51 -10.53 -0.50 -6.45
C ILE A 51 -11.20 -1.61 -5.64
N GLY A 52 -12.25 -1.27 -4.89
CA GLY A 52 -12.84 -2.21 -3.93
C GLY A 52 -11.80 -2.72 -2.94
N SER A 53 -11.62 -4.04 -2.86
CA SER A 53 -10.61 -4.69 -2.01
C SER A 53 -9.29 -5.01 -2.72
N THR A 54 -9.11 -4.57 -3.97
CA THR A 54 -7.90 -4.85 -4.77
C THR A 54 -6.98 -3.64 -4.80
N LEU A 55 -5.70 -3.87 -4.53
CA LEU A 55 -4.64 -2.87 -4.68
C LEU A 55 -3.89 -3.11 -6.00
N TYR A 56 -3.81 -2.08 -6.81
CA TYR A 56 -3.08 -2.07 -8.07
C TYR A 56 -1.72 -1.40 -7.89
N LEU A 57 -0.70 -2.05 -8.42
CA LEU A 57 0.67 -1.56 -8.50
C LEU A 57 1.08 -1.55 -9.97
N HIS A 58 1.87 -0.57 -10.38
CA HIS A 58 2.44 -0.51 -11.72
C HIS A 58 3.95 -0.37 -11.64
N GLY A 59 4.65 -0.94 -12.62
CA GLY A 59 6.09 -0.81 -12.73
C GLY A 59 6.55 -1.20 -14.12
N ALA A 60 7.81 -0.88 -14.45
CA ALA A 60 8.37 -1.26 -15.73
C ALA A 60 8.46 -2.80 -15.84
N SER A 61 8.19 -3.31 -17.04
CA SER A 61 8.08 -4.76 -17.33
C SER A 61 9.28 -5.60 -16.90
N LYS A 62 10.49 -5.00 -16.85
CA LYS A 62 11.75 -5.65 -16.47
C LYS A 62 12.11 -5.54 -14.99
N THR A 63 11.25 -4.94 -14.17
CA THR A 63 11.52 -4.76 -12.73
C THR A 63 11.03 -5.97 -11.93
N ARG A 64 11.63 -6.17 -10.74
CA ARG A 64 11.32 -7.29 -9.84
C ARG A 64 9.82 -7.38 -9.49
N ILE A 65 9.10 -6.26 -9.52
CA ILE A 65 7.66 -6.22 -9.23
C ILE A 65 6.84 -7.08 -10.21
N MET A 66 7.29 -7.20 -11.46
CA MET A 66 6.62 -7.98 -12.50
C MET A 66 6.86 -9.48 -12.37
N ALA A 67 7.86 -9.88 -11.57
CA ALA A 67 8.13 -11.26 -11.22
C ALA A 67 7.38 -11.72 -9.95
N LEU A 68 6.52 -10.87 -9.37
CA LEU A 68 5.77 -11.20 -8.16
C LEU A 68 4.47 -11.98 -8.41
N ASP A 69 4.17 -12.38 -9.64
CA ASP A 69 2.97 -13.17 -9.92
C ASP A 69 2.97 -14.47 -9.09
N GLY A 70 1.91 -14.69 -8.31
CA GLY A 70 1.80 -15.79 -7.35
C GLY A 70 2.61 -15.63 -6.06
N GLN A 71 3.35 -14.54 -5.88
CA GLN A 71 4.21 -14.32 -4.71
C GLN A 71 3.51 -13.55 -3.60
N LYS A 72 3.84 -13.90 -2.35
CA LYS A 72 3.38 -13.16 -1.16
C LYS A 72 4.11 -11.82 -1.06
N LEU A 73 3.36 -10.79 -0.72
CA LEU A 73 3.89 -9.45 -0.48
C LEU A 73 3.12 -8.74 0.63
N CYS A 74 3.69 -7.63 1.07
CA CYS A 74 3.10 -6.69 2.03
C CYS A 74 3.14 -5.29 1.42
N LEU A 75 2.05 -4.54 1.50
CA LEU A 75 2.04 -3.10 1.23
C LEU A 75 1.80 -2.35 2.53
N THR A 76 2.69 -1.42 2.86
CA THR A 76 2.56 -0.55 4.04
C THR A 76 2.43 0.90 3.62
N VAL A 77 1.39 1.57 4.10
CA VAL A 77 1.19 3.02 3.98
C VAL A 77 1.28 3.61 5.36
N THR A 78 2.03 4.70 5.50
CA THR A 78 2.20 5.41 6.77
C THR A 78 2.05 6.90 6.54
N GLN A 79 1.18 7.53 7.32
CA GLN A 79 0.98 8.97 7.34
C GLN A 79 1.35 9.49 8.72
N LEU A 80 2.47 10.19 8.80
CA LEU A 80 2.89 10.89 10.01
C LEU A 80 2.06 12.16 10.19
N THR A 81 1.43 12.33 11.35
CA THR A 81 0.58 13.49 11.63
C THR A 81 1.11 14.37 12.75
N GLY A 82 2.16 13.95 13.45
CA GLY A 82 2.82 14.78 14.45
C GLY A 82 3.84 14.04 15.31
N ILE A 83 4.60 14.81 16.08
CA ILE A 83 5.58 14.30 17.05
C ILE A 83 4.96 14.41 18.44
N VAL A 84 5.09 13.34 19.24
CA VAL A 84 4.70 13.32 20.64
C VAL A 84 5.90 13.73 21.49
N VAL A 85 5.87 14.94 22.02
CA VAL A 85 6.90 15.50 22.89
C VAL A 85 6.53 15.22 24.35
N ALA A 86 7.19 14.25 24.98
CA ALA A 86 6.97 13.87 26.36
C ALA A 86 8.08 14.41 27.28
N ARG A 87 7.83 14.36 28.60
CA ARG A 87 8.80 14.79 29.63
C ARG A 87 9.99 13.84 29.82
N SER A 88 9.87 12.59 29.35
CA SER A 88 10.88 11.55 29.46
C SER A 88 11.14 10.96 28.08
N SER A 89 12.41 10.68 27.78
CA SER A 89 12.83 10.17 26.48
C SER A 89 12.09 8.89 26.07
N PHE A 90 11.81 8.01 27.04
CA PHE A 90 11.09 6.75 26.83
C PHE A 90 9.66 6.93 26.29
N HIS A 91 9.04 8.09 26.51
CA HIS A 91 7.66 8.37 26.13
C HIS A 91 7.55 9.24 24.86
N HIS A 92 8.67 9.62 24.25
CA HIS A 92 8.62 10.24 22.93
C HIS A 92 8.08 9.25 21.89
N SER A 93 7.28 9.78 20.97
CA SER A 93 6.66 8.95 19.94
C SER A 93 6.19 9.81 18.77
N VAL A 94 5.37 9.23 17.91
CA VAL A 94 4.74 9.89 16.78
C VAL A 94 3.25 9.57 16.73
N ASN A 95 2.47 10.58 16.33
CA ASN A 95 1.11 10.38 15.88
C ASN A 95 1.16 9.95 14.42
N TYR A 96 0.54 8.83 14.10
CA TYR A 96 0.48 8.33 12.73
C TYR A 96 -0.80 7.54 12.50
N ARG A 97 -1.16 7.40 11.22
CA ARG A 97 -2.08 6.39 10.73
C ARG A 97 -1.30 5.46 9.80
N SER A 98 -1.56 4.17 9.85
CA SER A 98 -0.90 3.22 8.96
C SER A 98 -1.83 2.06 8.60
N ALA A 99 -1.73 1.61 7.36
CA ALA A 99 -2.35 0.40 6.87
C ALA A 99 -1.25 -0.57 6.42
N VAL A 100 -1.34 -1.81 6.89
CA VAL A 100 -0.43 -2.91 6.51
C VAL A 100 -1.31 -3.98 5.85
N VAL A 101 -1.13 -4.18 4.55
CA VAL A 101 -1.94 -5.10 3.74
C VAL A 101 -1.07 -6.25 3.27
N HIS A 102 -1.41 -7.45 3.69
CA HIS A 102 -0.77 -8.68 3.21
C HIS A 102 -1.60 -9.29 2.07
N GLY A 103 -0.93 -9.80 1.06
CA GLY A 103 -1.60 -10.46 -0.06
C GLY A 103 -0.67 -11.30 -0.90
N THR A 104 -1.26 -11.91 -1.92
CA THR A 104 -0.53 -12.60 -2.99
C THR A 104 -0.70 -11.78 -4.26
N ALA A 105 0.40 -11.41 -4.92
CA ALA A 105 0.32 -10.69 -6.18
C ALA A 105 -0.27 -11.59 -7.27
N ARG A 106 -1.04 -10.96 -8.15
CA ARG A 106 -1.52 -11.53 -9.40
C ARG A 106 -1.19 -10.55 -10.51
N LYS A 107 -0.71 -11.04 -11.64
CA LYS A 107 -0.54 -10.22 -12.83
C LYS A 107 -1.91 -9.73 -13.35
N VAL A 108 -2.00 -8.43 -13.61
CA VAL A 108 -3.18 -7.81 -14.23
C VAL A 108 -3.31 -8.31 -15.67
N LEU A 109 -4.52 -8.71 -16.07
CA LEU A 109 -4.81 -9.21 -17.43
C LEU A 109 -5.09 -8.05 -18.39
N ALA A 110 -5.02 -8.32 -19.71
CA ALA A 110 -5.10 -7.28 -20.74
C ALA A 110 -6.37 -6.43 -20.66
N GLU A 111 -7.50 -7.06 -20.32
CA GLU A 111 -8.80 -6.42 -20.13
C GLU A 111 -8.87 -5.49 -18.90
N GLU A 112 -7.98 -5.68 -17.92
CA GLU A 112 -7.92 -4.89 -16.68
C GLU A 112 -6.84 -3.80 -16.73
N HIS A 113 -5.95 -3.78 -17.74
CA HIS A 113 -4.77 -2.90 -17.80
C HIS A 113 -5.11 -1.41 -17.75
N GLN A 114 -6.01 -0.96 -18.62
CA GLN A 114 -6.33 0.46 -18.73
C GLN A 114 -7.00 0.96 -17.45
N LEU A 115 -7.97 0.20 -16.92
CA LEU A 115 -8.63 0.49 -15.64
C LEU A 115 -7.62 0.65 -14.50
N ALA A 116 -6.65 -0.25 -14.40
CA ALA A 116 -5.63 -0.22 -13.36
C ALA A 116 -4.72 1.01 -13.47
N LEU A 117 -4.30 1.38 -14.69
CA LEU A 117 -3.46 2.55 -14.94
C LEU A 117 -4.20 3.85 -14.66
N ASP A 118 -5.46 3.94 -15.08
CA ASP A 118 -6.32 5.10 -14.82
C ASP A 118 -6.56 5.27 -13.33
N ALA A 119 -6.85 4.18 -12.61
CA ALA A 119 -7.04 4.22 -11.16
C ALA A 119 -5.78 4.73 -10.43
N ILE A 120 -4.59 4.29 -10.83
CA ILE A 120 -3.33 4.79 -10.25
C ILE A 120 -3.13 6.27 -10.55
N THR A 121 -3.42 6.68 -11.79
CA THR A 121 -3.32 8.08 -12.22
C THR A 121 -4.27 8.98 -11.42
N ASP A 122 -5.52 8.58 -11.28
CA ASP A 122 -6.56 9.34 -10.59
C ASP A 122 -6.44 9.30 -9.07
N HIS A 123 -5.83 8.25 -8.52
CA HIS A 123 -5.47 8.21 -7.10
C HIS A 123 -4.39 9.24 -6.76
N LEU A 124 -3.42 9.44 -7.68
CA LEU A 124 -2.39 10.48 -7.52
C LEU A 124 -2.95 11.89 -7.75
N LEU A 125 -3.80 12.05 -8.78
CA LEU A 125 -4.40 13.33 -9.14
C LEU A 125 -5.82 13.09 -9.69
N PRO A 126 -6.86 13.34 -8.89
CA PRO A 126 -8.24 13.02 -9.28
C PRO A 126 -8.65 13.63 -10.62
N GLY A 127 -9.17 12.79 -11.54
CA GLY A 127 -9.66 13.18 -12.87
C GLY A 127 -8.59 13.28 -13.95
N ARG A 128 -7.32 13.08 -13.60
CA ARG A 128 -6.18 13.27 -14.49
C ARG A 128 -6.17 12.32 -15.68
N SER A 129 -6.67 11.10 -15.54
CA SER A 129 -6.76 10.11 -16.62
C SER A 129 -7.53 10.65 -17.83
N GLY A 130 -8.58 11.45 -17.61
CA GLY A 130 -9.39 12.07 -18.67
C GLY A 130 -8.76 13.28 -19.36
N GLU A 131 -7.67 13.83 -18.81
CA GLU A 131 -6.97 15.01 -19.34
C GLU A 131 -5.74 14.65 -20.17
N VAL A 132 -5.33 13.38 -20.17
CA VAL A 132 -4.12 12.90 -20.84
C VAL A 132 -4.47 11.84 -21.89
N ARG A 133 -3.56 11.64 -22.85
CA ARG A 133 -3.73 10.56 -23.83
C ARG A 133 -3.64 9.19 -23.14
N ALA A 134 -4.44 8.23 -23.62
CA ALA A 134 -4.34 6.84 -23.18
C ALA A 134 -2.95 6.24 -23.49
N THR A 135 -2.58 5.21 -22.73
CA THR A 135 -1.29 4.50 -22.87
C THR A 135 -1.35 3.48 -23.99
#